data_AF-A0A933Y2N1-F1
#
_entry.id   AF-A0A933Y2N1-F1
#
_cell.length_a   1.000
_cell.length_b   1.000
_cell.length_c   1.000
_cell.angle_alpha   90.00
_cell.angle_beta   90.00
_cell.angle_gamma   90.00
#
_symmetry.space_group_name_H-M   'P 1'
#
loop_
_entity.id
_entity.type
_entity.pdbx_description
1 polymer ?
#
loop_
_entity_poly.entity_id
_entity_poly.type
_entity_poly.pdbx_seq_one_letter_code
_entity_poly.pdbx_strand_id
1 'polypeptide(L)'
;MLTIAGAAVLVGSLASAYSNYLNNWRAVYPNSTTDDNVIGGTGQSCALCHFTTNGGKNWNAYGWKMYQNIQAGQSVTTAITNAGPFDSDADPTASTNTIEIGANSQPGWTTGAHNTEYFTSSSTPNLNPPASILGNLDPGCGGSIAVYCTSKVNSLGCTPAISMTGAPSASSGTGCSLSTVNVIGNKNGLFFHSTTGPLGTPFHGGFLCVKSPTKRHAVLASGGTGGTCSGSFSEDLNVYIANGTDPALVAGASVWIQTWSRDPGSPSTDSLSNAVTAVVCP
;
A
#
# COMPACT_ATOMS: atom_id res chain seq x y z
N MET A 1 9.60 -5.17 -69.69
CA MET A 1 9.11 -4.40 -68.53
C MET A 1 9.01 -5.35 -67.35
N LEU A 2 9.79 -5.02 -66.31
CA LEU A 2 9.67 -5.37 -64.90
C LEU A 2 9.53 -6.84 -64.48
N THR A 3 10.66 -7.41 -64.06
CA THR A 3 10.81 -8.50 -63.09
C THR A 3 10.28 -8.06 -61.72
N ILE A 4 9.49 -8.90 -61.04
CA ILE A 4 9.20 -8.76 -59.61
C ILE A 4 9.78 -10.00 -58.92
N ALA A 5 10.90 -9.81 -58.23
CA ALA A 5 11.48 -10.78 -57.32
C ALA A 5 10.60 -10.85 -56.06
N GLY A 6 10.11 -12.04 -55.73
CA GLY A 6 9.44 -12.30 -54.46
C GLY A 6 10.45 -12.20 -53.32
N ALA A 7 10.36 -11.14 -52.53
CA ALA A 7 11.09 -11.03 -51.28
C ALA A 7 10.50 -12.02 -50.28
N ALA A 8 11.22 -13.09 -49.98
CA ALA A 8 10.99 -13.90 -48.81
C ALA A 8 11.27 -13.04 -47.58
N VAL A 9 10.21 -12.63 -46.87
CA VAL A 9 10.33 -12.00 -45.56
C VAL A 9 10.82 -13.07 -44.60
N LEU A 10 12.13 -13.06 -44.32
CA LEU A 10 12.71 -13.73 -43.17
C LEU A 10 12.11 -13.07 -41.93
N VAL A 11 11.07 -13.68 -41.39
CA VAL A 11 10.52 -13.32 -40.07
C VAL A 11 11.62 -13.66 -39.06
N GLY A 12 12.41 -12.66 -38.68
CA GLY A 12 13.41 -12.80 -37.64
C GLY A 12 12.72 -13.27 -36.37
N SER A 13 13.22 -14.36 -35.78
CA SER A 13 12.80 -14.87 -34.49
C SER A 13 13.19 -13.87 -33.39
N LEU A 14 12.37 -12.84 -33.19
CA LEU A 14 12.45 -11.99 -32.01
C LEU A 14 11.69 -12.68 -30.86
N ALA A 15 12.29 -12.72 -29.68
CA ALA A 15 11.62 -12.93 -28.39
C ALA A 15 11.26 -14.35 -27.89
N SER A 16 11.95 -15.43 -28.29
CA SER A 16 11.70 -16.76 -27.68
C SER A 16 12.31 -16.94 -26.27
N ALA A 17 13.37 -16.20 -25.92
CA ALA A 17 14.08 -16.33 -24.63
C ALA A 17 13.43 -15.56 -23.45
N TYR A 18 12.45 -14.70 -23.70
CA TYR A 18 11.70 -13.99 -22.65
C TYR A 18 10.54 -14.82 -22.08
N SER A 19 9.99 -15.74 -22.89
CA SER A 19 8.76 -16.45 -22.55
C SER A 19 8.90 -17.33 -21.32
N ASN A 20 10.01 -18.04 -21.14
CA ASN A 20 10.20 -19.01 -20.07
C ASN A 20 10.36 -18.37 -18.69
N TYR A 21 11.02 -17.22 -18.56
CA TYR A 21 11.14 -16.54 -17.27
C TYR A 21 9.81 -15.92 -16.83
N LEU A 22 9.15 -15.19 -17.74
CA LEU A 22 7.85 -14.60 -17.46
C LEU A 22 6.76 -15.66 -17.22
N ASN A 23 6.77 -16.77 -17.97
CA ASN A 23 5.83 -17.87 -17.74
C ASN A 23 6.05 -18.54 -16.37
N ASN A 24 7.31 -18.75 -15.95
CA ASN A 24 7.60 -19.25 -14.62
C ASN A 24 7.15 -18.26 -13.54
N TRP A 25 7.33 -16.95 -13.77
CA TRP A 25 6.87 -15.91 -12.85
C TRP A 25 5.34 -15.91 -12.71
N ARG A 26 4.60 -15.94 -13.82
CA ARG A 26 3.13 -16.05 -13.84
C ARG A 26 2.65 -17.34 -13.18
N ALA A 27 3.41 -18.43 -13.28
CA ALA A 27 3.08 -19.68 -12.60
C ALA A 27 3.27 -19.58 -11.06
N VAL A 28 4.23 -18.80 -10.58
CA VAL A 28 4.42 -18.54 -9.14
C VAL A 28 3.38 -17.55 -8.60
N TYR A 29 3.01 -16.54 -9.39
CA TYR A 29 2.09 -15.47 -9.01
C TYR A 29 0.88 -15.37 -9.95
N PRO A 30 0.00 -16.40 -10.01
CA PRO A 30 -1.05 -16.51 -11.03
C PRO A 30 -2.18 -15.47 -10.90
N ASN A 31 -2.28 -14.80 -9.76
CA ASN A 31 -3.33 -13.80 -9.48
C ASN A 31 -2.82 -12.35 -9.54
N SER A 32 -1.53 -12.15 -9.83
CA SER A 32 -0.93 -10.83 -9.89
C SER A 32 -0.96 -10.28 -11.30
N THR A 33 -1.25 -8.98 -11.45
CA THR A 33 -1.13 -8.22 -12.70
C THR A 33 0.12 -7.33 -12.73
N THR A 34 1.04 -7.51 -11.77
CA THR A 34 2.32 -6.78 -11.70
C THR A 34 3.11 -6.81 -13.02
N ASP A 35 3.06 -7.90 -13.77
CA ASP A 35 3.73 -8.01 -15.06
C ASP A 35 2.98 -7.33 -16.23
N ASP A 36 1.73 -6.92 -16.00
CA ASP A 36 0.89 -6.15 -16.93
C ASP A 36 1.06 -4.63 -16.74
N ASN A 37 1.61 -4.20 -15.60
CA ASN A 37 1.82 -2.80 -15.22
C ASN A 37 2.93 -2.07 -16.00
N VAL A 38 3.57 -2.77 -16.93
CA VAL A 38 4.57 -2.22 -17.85
C VAL A 38 3.95 -2.23 -19.24
N ILE A 39 3.58 -1.04 -19.75
CA ILE A 39 2.79 -0.76 -20.98
C ILE A 39 2.19 -2.01 -21.63
N GLY A 40 0.90 -2.22 -21.35
CA GLY A 40 0.10 -3.26 -22.00
C GLY A 40 0.26 -3.24 -23.52
N GLY A 41 0.78 -4.34 -24.07
CA GLY A 41 0.67 -4.66 -25.50
C GLY A 41 1.88 -4.41 -26.39
N THR A 42 3.05 -3.97 -25.90
CA THR A 42 4.23 -3.73 -26.77
C THR A 42 5.44 -4.65 -26.52
N GLY A 43 5.36 -5.62 -25.59
CA GLY A 43 6.47 -6.56 -25.31
C GLY A 43 7.47 -6.09 -24.26
N GLN A 44 7.05 -5.26 -23.30
CA GLN A 44 7.91 -4.53 -22.34
C GLN A 44 7.91 -5.09 -20.91
N SER A 45 7.47 -6.34 -20.67
CA SER A 45 7.51 -7.02 -19.35
C SER A 45 8.91 -7.21 -18.74
N CYS A 46 9.95 -6.68 -19.40
CA CYS A 46 11.33 -6.75 -18.93
C CYS A 46 11.56 -5.90 -17.68
N ALA A 47 10.84 -4.79 -17.51
CA ALA A 47 11.03 -3.91 -16.35
C ALA A 47 10.68 -4.58 -15.01
N LEU A 48 9.93 -5.70 -15.03
CA LEU A 48 9.69 -6.53 -13.85
C LEU A 48 11.00 -6.98 -13.18
N CYS A 49 12.01 -7.34 -13.98
CA CYS A 49 13.30 -7.85 -13.48
C CYS A 49 14.51 -7.02 -13.93
N HIS A 50 14.33 -6.14 -14.91
CA HIS A 50 15.41 -5.39 -15.53
C HIS A 50 15.28 -3.91 -15.27
N PHE A 51 16.41 -3.22 -15.19
CA PHE A 51 16.42 -1.78 -14.99
C PHE A 51 15.92 -1.02 -16.22
N THR A 52 16.02 -1.61 -17.42
CA THR A 52 15.47 -1.04 -18.66
C THR A 52 14.28 -1.85 -19.18
N THR A 53 13.38 -1.16 -19.88
CA THR A 53 12.19 -1.76 -20.50
C THR A 53 12.48 -2.71 -21.66
N ASN A 54 13.71 -2.72 -22.18
CA ASN A 54 14.13 -3.60 -23.27
C ASN A 54 14.88 -4.85 -22.77
N GLY A 55 14.99 -5.04 -21.45
CA GLY A 55 15.77 -6.10 -20.83
C GLY A 55 17.27 -5.81 -20.83
N GLY A 56 18.11 -6.86 -20.80
CA GLY A 56 19.56 -6.73 -20.88
C GLY A 56 20.30 -7.32 -19.67
N LYS A 57 21.57 -6.95 -19.52
CA LYS A 57 22.44 -7.41 -18.41
C LYS A 57 22.51 -6.41 -17.26
N ASN A 58 21.43 -5.65 -17.10
CA ASN A 58 21.20 -4.73 -16.01
C ASN A 58 19.85 -5.07 -15.35
N TRP A 59 19.86 -5.14 -14.03
CA TRP A 59 18.72 -5.60 -13.24
C TRP A 59 18.24 -4.50 -12.31
N ASN A 60 16.92 -4.45 -12.07
CA ASN A 60 16.42 -3.81 -10.86
C ASN A 60 16.76 -4.70 -9.66
N ALA A 61 16.46 -4.27 -8.44
CA ALA A 61 16.90 -5.00 -7.26
C ALA A 61 16.25 -6.39 -7.12
N TYR A 62 14.96 -6.52 -7.47
CA TYR A 62 14.26 -7.80 -7.48
C TYR A 62 14.87 -8.79 -8.48
N GLY A 63 15.06 -8.37 -9.73
CA GLY A 63 15.65 -9.19 -10.76
C GLY A 63 17.12 -9.52 -10.49
N TRP A 64 17.85 -8.64 -9.79
CA TRP A 64 19.21 -8.94 -9.34
C TRP A 64 19.20 -10.07 -8.31
N LYS A 65 18.25 -10.08 -7.38
CA LYS A 65 18.10 -11.17 -6.41
C LYS A 65 17.78 -12.49 -7.10
N MET A 66 16.89 -12.47 -8.09
CA MET A 66 16.62 -13.64 -8.93
C MET A 66 17.87 -14.11 -9.66
N TYR A 67 18.64 -13.19 -10.27
CA TYR A 67 19.89 -13.51 -10.95
C TYR A 67 20.88 -14.19 -10.00
N GLN A 68 21.09 -13.65 -8.81
CA GLN A 68 21.97 -14.26 -7.80
C GLN A 68 21.55 -15.69 -7.43
N ASN A 69 20.25 -15.91 -7.23
CA ASN A 69 19.70 -17.24 -6.93
C ASN A 69 19.94 -18.23 -8.08
N ILE A 70 19.78 -17.80 -9.33
CA ILE A 70 20.05 -18.62 -10.52
C ILE A 70 21.55 -18.95 -10.63
N GLN A 71 22.42 -17.96 -10.39
CA GLN A 71 23.88 -18.17 -10.39
C GLN A 71 24.34 -19.12 -9.26
N ALA A 72 23.56 -19.21 -8.18
CA ALA A 72 23.75 -20.19 -7.12
C ALA A 72 23.23 -21.60 -7.48
N GLY A 73 22.78 -21.82 -8.73
CA GLY A 73 22.34 -23.12 -9.24
C GLY A 73 20.85 -23.42 -9.01
N GLN A 74 20.05 -22.45 -8.59
CA GLN A 74 18.62 -22.65 -8.38
C GLN A 74 17.87 -22.69 -9.71
N SER A 75 16.76 -23.44 -9.75
CA SER A 75 15.80 -23.35 -10.86
C SER A 75 15.19 -21.95 -10.93
N VAL A 76 14.71 -21.55 -12.11
CA VAL A 76 14.05 -20.24 -12.29
C VAL A 76 12.88 -20.07 -11.32
N THR A 77 12.00 -21.07 -11.20
CA THR A 77 10.86 -21.05 -10.27
C THR A 77 11.32 -20.87 -8.82
N THR A 78 12.34 -21.62 -8.40
CA THR A 78 12.90 -21.52 -7.04
C THR A 78 13.53 -20.14 -6.80
N ALA A 79 14.22 -19.59 -7.80
CA ALA A 79 14.84 -18.28 -7.72
C ALA A 79 13.81 -17.15 -7.57
N ILE A 80 12.66 -17.25 -8.26
CA ILE A 80 11.51 -16.35 -8.11
C ILE A 80 10.96 -16.43 -6.68
N THR A 81 10.62 -17.63 -6.22
CA THR A 81 10.08 -17.84 -4.86
C THR A 81 11.04 -17.34 -3.78
N ASN A 82 12.35 -17.58 -3.94
CA ASN A 82 13.36 -17.14 -2.98
C ASN A 82 13.69 -15.64 -3.08
N ALA A 83 13.35 -14.96 -4.17
CA ALA A 83 13.42 -13.50 -4.20
C ALA A 83 12.23 -12.87 -3.44
N GLY A 84 11.08 -13.54 -3.41
CA GLY A 84 9.84 -13.07 -2.80
C GLY A 84 9.93 -12.46 -1.37
N PRO A 85 10.67 -13.06 -0.42
CA PRO A 85 10.72 -12.56 0.97
C PRO A 85 11.61 -11.33 1.18
N PHE A 86 12.33 -10.86 0.16
CA PHE A 86 13.23 -9.71 0.28
C PHE A 86 12.47 -8.41 0.00
N ASP A 87 12.67 -7.39 0.84
CA ASP A 87 12.43 -5.99 0.46
C ASP A 87 13.63 -5.57 -0.41
N SER A 88 13.37 -5.24 -1.69
CA SER A 88 14.44 -5.08 -2.69
C SER A 88 14.73 -3.63 -3.04
N ASP A 89 13.77 -2.73 -2.88
CA ASP A 89 13.88 -1.31 -3.26
C ASP A 89 13.85 -0.36 -2.07
N ALA A 90 13.78 -0.88 -0.84
CA ALA A 90 13.70 -0.09 0.38
C ALA A 90 12.54 0.91 0.30
N ASP A 91 11.40 0.45 -0.20
CA ASP A 91 10.19 1.25 -0.26
C ASP A 91 9.83 1.82 1.14
N PRO A 92 9.09 2.95 1.20
CA PRO A 92 8.69 3.54 2.47
C PRO A 92 7.80 2.65 3.34
N THR A 93 7.29 1.53 2.80
CA THR A 93 6.42 0.57 3.50
C THR A 93 7.18 -0.63 4.05
N ALA A 94 8.48 -0.76 3.75
CA ALA A 94 9.31 -1.94 3.99
C ALA A 94 8.65 -3.24 3.47
N SER A 95 7.95 -3.17 2.34
CA SER A 95 7.26 -4.34 1.79
C SER A 95 8.25 -5.32 1.17
N THR A 96 8.07 -6.60 1.47
CA THR A 96 8.77 -7.65 0.72
C THR A 96 8.22 -7.72 -0.70
N ASN A 97 9.00 -8.16 -1.68
CA ASN A 97 8.57 -8.39 -3.06
C ASN A 97 7.24 -9.16 -3.15
N THR A 98 6.99 -10.13 -2.26
CA THR A 98 5.72 -10.89 -2.26
C THR A 98 4.51 -10.03 -1.89
N ILE A 99 4.67 -9.06 -0.99
CA ILE A 99 3.63 -8.08 -0.62
C ILE A 99 3.38 -7.16 -1.79
N GLU A 100 4.43 -6.65 -2.41
CA GLU A 100 4.35 -5.77 -3.59
C GLU A 100 3.62 -6.46 -4.75
N ILE A 101 4.09 -7.65 -5.13
CA ILE A 101 3.49 -8.46 -6.20
C ILE A 101 2.03 -8.80 -5.88
N GLY A 102 1.72 -9.13 -4.61
CA GLY A 102 0.36 -9.41 -4.16
C GLY A 102 -0.57 -8.19 -4.23
N ALA A 103 -0.01 -6.97 -4.13
CA ALA A 103 -0.73 -5.71 -4.30
C ALA A 103 -0.80 -5.23 -5.76
N ASN A 104 -0.30 -6.03 -6.71
CA ASN A 104 -0.11 -5.64 -8.10
C ASN A 104 0.77 -4.40 -8.24
N SER A 105 1.84 -4.29 -7.46
CA SER A 105 2.87 -3.25 -7.59
C SER A 105 4.22 -3.86 -8.00
N GLN A 106 5.16 -3.01 -8.43
CA GLN A 106 6.41 -3.44 -9.03
C GLN A 106 7.49 -3.82 -7.99
N PRO A 107 7.89 -5.10 -7.90
CA PRO A 107 8.97 -5.47 -7.02
C PRO A 107 10.31 -4.89 -7.48
N GLY A 108 11.06 -4.32 -6.54
CA GLY A 108 12.38 -3.75 -6.81
C GLY A 108 12.34 -2.40 -7.53
N TRP A 109 11.19 -1.72 -7.49
CA TRP A 109 10.99 -0.35 -7.93
C TRP A 109 10.22 0.46 -6.89
N THR A 110 10.83 1.52 -6.39
CA THR A 110 10.18 2.51 -5.52
C THR A 110 10.17 3.90 -6.16
N THR A 111 9.23 4.74 -5.71
CA THR A 111 9.12 6.13 -6.14
C THR A 111 10.36 6.95 -5.76
N GLY A 112 10.89 7.73 -6.72
CA GLY A 112 12.01 8.65 -6.48
C GLY A 112 13.40 8.02 -6.65
N ALA A 113 14.43 8.78 -6.24
CA ALA A 113 15.83 8.44 -6.48
C ALA A 113 16.39 7.46 -5.43
N HIS A 114 15.73 6.32 -5.26
CA HIS A 114 16.08 5.28 -4.28
C HIS A 114 16.45 3.93 -4.95
N ASN A 115 16.24 3.81 -6.25
CA ASN A 115 16.44 2.56 -6.98
C ASN A 115 17.92 2.33 -7.30
N THR A 116 18.33 1.06 -7.33
CA THR A 116 19.68 0.65 -7.71
C THR A 116 19.66 -0.19 -8.98
N GLU A 117 20.44 0.24 -9.98
CA GLU A 117 20.73 -0.55 -11.16
C GLU A 117 21.90 -1.49 -10.88
N TYR A 118 21.72 -2.79 -11.07
CA TYR A 118 22.76 -3.80 -10.86
C TYR A 118 23.30 -4.33 -12.18
N PHE A 119 24.61 -4.54 -12.23
CA PHE A 119 25.34 -5.25 -13.28
C PHE A 119 26.16 -6.38 -12.64
N THR A 120 26.69 -7.30 -13.47
CA THR A 120 27.50 -8.43 -12.97
C THR A 120 28.76 -8.02 -12.22
N SER A 121 29.25 -6.80 -12.44
CA SER A 121 30.51 -6.29 -11.88
C SER A 121 30.38 -4.94 -11.18
N SER A 122 29.19 -4.34 -11.15
CA SER A 122 28.99 -2.98 -10.63
C SER A 122 27.54 -2.73 -10.26
N SER A 123 27.28 -1.67 -9.50
CA SER A 123 25.94 -1.15 -9.29
C SER A 123 25.94 0.39 -9.32
N THR A 124 24.80 0.96 -9.70
CA THR A 124 24.56 2.41 -9.72
C THR A 124 23.35 2.71 -8.84
N PRO A 125 23.53 3.25 -7.63
CA PRO A 125 22.42 3.57 -6.71
C PRO A 125 21.78 4.94 -7.01
N ASN A 126 20.69 5.25 -6.30
CA ASN A 126 19.99 6.53 -6.28
C ASN A 126 19.43 6.98 -7.64
N LEU A 127 18.84 6.05 -8.38
CA LEU A 127 18.21 6.32 -9.67
C LEU A 127 16.68 6.40 -9.53
N ASN A 128 16.08 7.21 -10.41
CA ASN A 128 14.62 7.25 -10.55
C ASN A 128 14.12 6.00 -11.30
N PRO A 129 12.90 5.53 -11.02
CA PRO A 129 12.28 4.45 -11.76
C PRO A 129 12.00 4.85 -13.22
N PRO A 130 11.96 3.91 -14.18
CA PRO A 130 11.61 4.20 -15.56
C PRO A 130 10.21 4.81 -15.67
N ALA A 131 10.10 5.98 -16.31
CA ALA A 131 8.83 6.69 -16.52
C ALA A 131 7.80 5.91 -17.36
N SER A 132 8.22 4.82 -18.01
CA SER A 132 7.38 3.91 -18.80
C SER A 132 6.65 2.85 -17.97
N ILE A 133 6.97 2.71 -16.68
CA ILE A 133 6.15 1.88 -15.79
C ILE A 133 4.87 2.67 -15.50
N LEU A 134 3.71 2.10 -15.87
CA LEU A 134 2.42 2.78 -15.76
C LEU A 134 1.60 2.29 -14.56
N GLY A 135 1.92 1.13 -13.98
CA GLY A 135 1.31 0.66 -12.74
C GLY A 135 2.03 1.17 -11.49
N ASN A 136 1.48 0.80 -10.33
CA ASN A 136 2.03 1.21 -9.05
C ASN A 136 3.45 0.65 -8.87
N LEU A 137 4.39 1.53 -8.50
CA LEU A 137 5.76 1.12 -8.20
C LEU A 137 5.77 0.41 -6.86
N ASP A 138 5.47 1.16 -5.82
CA ASP A 138 5.26 0.63 -4.49
C ASP A 138 3.84 0.06 -4.37
N PRO A 139 3.60 -0.95 -3.52
CA PRO A 139 2.24 -1.25 -3.11
C PRO A 139 1.70 0.06 -2.57
N GLY A 140 0.64 0.59 -3.19
CA GLY A 140 0.04 1.84 -2.72
C GLY A 140 -0.08 1.69 -1.21
N CYS A 141 0.41 2.64 -0.42
CA CYS A 141 0.59 2.49 1.02
C CYS A 141 -0.73 2.18 1.78
N GLY A 142 -1.85 2.12 1.05
CA GLY A 142 -3.06 1.36 1.38
C GLY A 142 -2.92 -0.18 1.47
N GLY A 143 -1.73 -0.76 1.27
CA GLY A 143 -1.44 -2.19 1.49
C GLY A 143 -1.56 -2.66 2.95
N SER A 144 -1.82 -1.77 3.90
CA SER A 144 -2.15 -2.16 5.27
C SER A 144 -3.13 -1.21 5.94
N ILE A 145 -4.22 -0.84 5.26
CA ILE A 145 -5.41 -0.41 6.02
C ILE A 145 -5.90 -1.63 6.80
N ALA A 146 -5.53 -1.70 8.08
CA ALA A 146 -5.93 -2.78 8.94
C ALA A 146 -6.82 -2.26 10.06
N VAL A 147 -7.95 -2.94 10.23
CA VAL A 147 -8.81 -2.77 11.38
C VAL A 147 -8.27 -3.62 12.53
N TYR A 148 -8.10 -3.04 13.71
CA TYR A 148 -7.60 -3.73 14.90
C TYR A 148 -8.30 -3.25 16.17
N CYS A 149 -7.97 -3.86 17.30
CA CYS A 149 -8.56 -3.59 18.62
C CYS A 149 -10.07 -3.90 18.67
N THR A 150 -10.68 -3.73 19.84
CA THR A 150 -12.08 -4.09 20.09
C THR A 150 -12.87 -2.87 20.53
N SER A 151 -14.02 -2.63 19.88
CA SER A 151 -14.94 -1.57 20.24
C SER A 151 -15.60 -1.81 21.61
N LYS A 152 -15.90 -0.72 22.31
CA LYS A 152 -16.76 -0.74 23.50
C LYS A 152 -18.23 -0.79 23.09
N VAL A 153 -19.00 -1.74 23.62
CA VAL A 153 -20.47 -1.69 23.54
C VAL A 153 -20.94 -0.52 24.40
N ASN A 154 -21.68 0.42 23.81
CA ASN A 154 -22.13 1.62 24.49
C ASN A 154 -23.40 1.38 25.33
N SER A 155 -23.87 2.40 26.05
CA SER A 155 -25.02 2.29 26.97
C SER A 155 -26.34 1.90 26.31
N LEU A 156 -26.45 2.05 24.99
CA LEU A 156 -27.62 1.69 24.18
C LEU A 156 -27.43 0.36 23.44
N GLY A 157 -26.33 -0.35 23.68
CA GLY A 157 -26.02 -1.61 23.03
C GLY A 157 -25.41 -1.47 21.63
N CYS A 158 -25.04 -0.27 21.19
CA CYS A 158 -24.36 -0.11 19.90
C CYS A 158 -22.88 -0.48 20.02
N THR A 159 -22.32 -1.01 18.93
CA THR A 159 -20.89 -1.33 18.79
C THR A 159 -20.31 -0.44 17.70
N PRO A 160 -19.71 0.72 18.04
CA PRO A 160 -19.12 1.62 17.05
C PRO A 160 -18.06 0.91 16.21
N ALA A 161 -18.09 1.09 14.90
CA ALA A 161 -17.15 0.46 13.99
C ALA A 161 -16.46 1.51 13.11
N ILE A 162 -15.16 1.72 13.31
CA ILE A 162 -14.35 2.60 12.46
C ILE A 162 -13.80 1.84 11.25
N SER A 163 -13.79 2.51 10.10
CA SER A 163 -13.17 2.05 8.85
C SER A 163 -12.49 3.22 8.13
N MET A 164 -11.61 2.88 7.20
CA MET A 164 -10.93 3.82 6.29
C MET A 164 -11.06 3.29 4.86
N THR A 165 -11.36 4.17 3.91
CA THR A 165 -11.42 3.85 2.48
C THR A 165 -10.61 4.87 1.67
N GLY A 166 -9.91 4.39 0.64
CA GLY A 166 -8.90 5.20 -0.05
C GLY A 166 -7.57 5.26 0.71
N ALA A 167 -6.51 5.72 0.05
CA ALA A 167 -5.16 5.73 0.61
C ALA A 167 -4.87 7.09 1.28
N PRO A 168 -4.42 7.12 2.55
CA PRO A 168 -3.89 8.35 3.13
C PRO A 168 -2.63 8.78 2.35
N SER A 169 -2.49 10.07 2.05
CA SER A 169 -1.40 10.61 1.23
C SER A 169 -1.02 12.02 1.70
N ALA A 170 0.28 12.30 1.68
CA ALA A 170 0.86 13.59 2.05
C ALA A 170 0.77 14.62 0.91
N SER A 171 0.65 14.19 -0.35
CA SER A 171 0.52 15.04 -1.53
C SER A 171 -0.90 15.14 -2.08
N SER A 172 -1.77 14.18 -1.78
CA SER A 172 -3.18 14.28 -2.16
C SER A 172 -3.95 15.18 -1.19
N GLY A 173 -4.71 16.13 -1.72
CA GLY A 173 -5.57 17.00 -0.90
C GLY A 173 -6.88 16.35 -0.45
N THR A 174 -7.29 15.22 -1.04
CA THR A 174 -8.56 14.52 -0.77
C THR A 174 -8.45 13.02 -1.08
N GLY A 175 -9.47 12.24 -0.76
CA GLY A 175 -9.65 10.87 -1.27
C GLY A 175 -9.34 9.75 -0.28
N CYS A 176 -9.12 10.06 1.00
CA CYS A 176 -9.03 9.08 2.07
C CYS A 176 -10.14 9.33 3.09
N SER A 177 -11.23 8.56 3.01
CA SER A 177 -12.38 8.73 3.89
C SER A 177 -12.24 7.89 5.15
N LEU A 178 -12.27 8.56 6.30
CA LEU A 178 -12.48 7.94 7.61
C LEU A 178 -13.97 7.94 7.92
N SER A 179 -14.47 6.81 8.43
CA SER A 179 -15.87 6.67 8.83
C SER A 179 -15.99 5.88 10.11
N THR A 180 -16.93 6.25 10.97
CA THR A 180 -17.36 5.41 12.11
C THR A 180 -18.87 5.30 12.09
N VAL A 181 -19.38 4.08 12.10
CA VAL A 181 -20.83 3.78 12.09
C VAL A 181 -21.26 3.12 13.39
N ASN A 182 -22.58 2.94 13.58
CA ASN A 182 -23.17 2.34 14.77
C ASN A 182 -22.83 3.09 16.07
N VAL A 183 -22.67 4.42 15.99
CA VAL A 183 -22.55 5.28 17.16
C VAL A 183 -23.92 5.79 17.59
N ILE A 184 -24.03 6.31 18.81
CA ILE A 184 -25.26 6.92 19.30
C ILE A 184 -25.58 8.16 18.43
N GLY A 185 -26.80 8.24 17.92
CA GLY A 185 -27.28 9.40 17.18
C GLY A 185 -27.38 10.65 18.05
N ASN A 186 -27.20 11.81 17.40
CA ASN A 186 -27.23 13.15 17.99
C ASN A 186 -26.24 13.32 19.16
N LYS A 187 -24.98 12.93 18.92
CA LYS A 187 -23.85 13.05 19.85
C LYS A 187 -22.64 13.68 19.17
N ASN A 188 -21.84 14.34 19.98
CA ASN A 188 -20.54 14.83 19.53
C ASN A 188 -19.50 13.72 19.68
N GLY A 189 -18.54 13.70 18.76
CA GLY A 189 -17.37 12.85 18.81
C GLY A 189 -16.21 13.45 18.03
N LEU A 190 -15.10 12.73 17.99
CA LEU A 190 -13.92 13.10 17.22
C LEU A 190 -13.11 11.86 16.88
N PHE A 191 -12.38 11.95 15.78
CA PHE A 191 -11.25 11.08 15.52
C PHE A 191 -10.03 11.59 16.30
N PHE A 192 -9.20 10.67 16.74
CA PHE A 192 -7.88 10.99 17.27
C PHE A 192 -6.87 9.95 16.80
N HIS A 193 -5.64 10.40 16.59
CA HIS A 193 -4.60 9.56 16.04
C HIS A 193 -3.30 9.63 16.84
N SER A 194 -2.38 8.72 16.52
CA SER A 194 -0.97 8.75 16.91
C SER A 194 -0.12 8.23 15.77
N THR A 195 1.14 8.63 15.76
CA THR A 195 2.21 8.12 14.90
C THR A 195 3.24 7.28 15.68
N THR A 196 2.97 6.95 16.95
CA THR A 196 3.93 6.23 17.83
C THR A 196 3.59 4.76 18.08
N GLY A 197 2.47 4.27 17.58
CA GLY A 197 2.10 2.85 17.61
C GLY A 197 0.66 2.57 18.03
N PRO A 198 0.23 1.30 17.87
CA PRO A 198 -1.03 0.82 18.41
C PRO A 198 -0.93 0.62 19.93
N LEU A 199 -2.08 0.56 20.57
CA LEU A 199 -2.28 0.18 21.96
C LEU A 199 -3.48 -0.78 22.06
N GLY A 200 -3.74 -1.31 23.24
CA GLY A 200 -4.88 -2.17 23.52
C GLY A 200 -5.11 -2.28 25.02
N THR A 201 -4.98 -1.16 25.74
CA THR A 201 -5.08 -1.15 27.21
C THR A 201 -6.51 -0.85 27.64
N PRO A 202 -7.05 -1.53 28.66
CA PRO A 202 -8.37 -1.21 29.22
C PRO A 202 -8.49 0.27 29.58
N PHE A 203 -9.56 0.91 29.11
CA PHE A 203 -9.82 2.33 29.30
C PHE A 203 -11.33 2.58 29.27
N HIS A 204 -11.87 3.15 30.36
CA HIS A 204 -13.28 3.58 30.45
C HIS A 204 -14.32 2.49 30.08
N GLY A 205 -14.03 1.23 30.44
CA GLY A 205 -14.89 0.09 30.10
C GLY A 205 -14.76 -0.41 28.65
N GLY A 206 -13.78 0.08 27.90
CA GLY A 206 -13.37 -0.40 26.58
C GLY A 206 -11.85 -0.50 26.48
N PHE A 207 -11.29 -0.23 25.30
CA PHE A 207 -9.85 -0.17 25.07
C PHE A 207 -9.44 1.18 24.48
N LEU A 208 -8.35 1.75 25.00
CA LEU A 208 -7.60 2.78 24.30
C LEU A 208 -6.67 2.06 23.33
N CYS A 209 -6.94 2.24 22.04
CA CYS A 209 -6.29 1.47 20.97
C CYS A 209 -5.12 2.22 20.34
N VAL A 210 -4.91 3.47 20.71
CA VAL A 210 -3.89 4.35 20.12
C VAL A 210 -2.92 4.80 21.21
N LYS A 211 -1.61 4.66 20.97
CA LYS A 211 -0.57 4.99 21.95
C LYS A 211 -0.38 6.51 22.08
N SER A 212 -0.12 6.99 23.29
CA SER A 212 0.27 8.39 23.51
C SER A 212 1.65 8.74 22.88
N PRO A 213 1.88 10.01 22.48
CA PRO A 213 0.95 11.13 22.49
C PRO A 213 -0.12 11.01 21.40
N THR A 214 -1.35 11.45 21.71
CA THR A 214 -2.44 11.48 20.72
C THR A 214 -2.72 12.90 20.24
N LYS A 215 -3.16 13.02 18.99
CA LYS A 215 -3.64 14.25 18.37
C LYS A 215 -5.12 14.14 18.10
N ARG A 216 -5.86 15.22 18.39
CA ARG A 216 -7.32 15.27 18.22
C ARG A 216 -7.65 15.96 16.91
N HIS A 217 -8.63 15.42 16.21
CA HIS A 217 -9.24 16.07 15.06
C HIS A 217 -10.35 17.02 15.51
N ALA A 218 -10.97 17.71 14.57
CA ALA A 218 -12.12 18.56 14.84
C ALA A 218 -13.28 17.76 15.43
N VAL A 219 -14.11 18.43 16.24
CA VAL A 219 -15.34 17.81 16.77
C VAL A 219 -16.36 17.64 15.65
N LEU A 220 -16.94 16.46 15.57
CA LEU A 220 -17.98 16.08 14.62
C LEU A 220 -19.29 15.80 15.35
N ALA A 221 -20.42 16.02 14.67
CA ALA A 221 -21.74 15.61 15.13
C ALA A 221 -22.15 14.30 14.43
N SER A 222 -22.69 13.35 15.19
CA SER A 222 -22.99 12.02 14.66
C SER A 222 -24.24 11.96 13.77
N GLY A 223 -25.01 13.05 13.69
CA GLY A 223 -26.32 13.06 13.02
C GLY A 223 -27.25 11.97 13.57
N GLY A 224 -28.23 11.52 12.78
CA GLY A 224 -29.14 10.44 13.18
C GLY A 224 -30.08 10.77 14.35
N THR A 225 -30.77 9.76 14.87
CA THR A 225 -31.80 9.90 15.91
C THR A 225 -31.20 9.69 17.30
N GLY A 226 -31.45 10.63 18.21
CA GLY A 226 -31.04 10.48 19.61
C GLY A 226 -31.63 9.21 20.25
N GLY A 227 -30.80 8.47 21.00
CA GLY A 227 -31.25 7.23 21.65
C GLY A 227 -31.23 6.00 20.75
N THR A 228 -30.70 6.09 19.53
CA THR A 228 -30.53 4.94 18.63
C THR A 228 -29.09 4.82 18.14
N CYS A 229 -28.76 3.69 17.50
CA CYS A 229 -27.45 3.40 16.91
C CYS A 229 -27.30 3.91 15.47
N SER A 230 -28.09 4.92 15.07
CA SER A 230 -28.13 5.41 13.69
C SER A 230 -27.14 6.54 13.39
N GLY A 231 -26.25 6.86 14.32
CA GLY A 231 -25.26 7.92 14.13
C GLY A 231 -24.04 7.44 13.36
N SER A 232 -23.33 8.37 12.73
CA SER A 232 -22.04 8.16 12.10
C SER A 232 -21.15 9.40 12.13
N PHE A 233 -19.84 9.21 12.10
CA PHE A 233 -18.85 10.28 11.90
C PHE A 233 -18.10 10.04 10.59
N SER A 234 -17.74 11.11 9.88
CA SER A 234 -16.89 11.01 8.70
C SER A 234 -16.02 12.25 8.51
N GLU A 235 -14.81 12.03 8.01
CA GLU A 235 -13.87 13.07 7.59
C GLU A 235 -13.01 12.56 6.42
N ASP A 236 -12.35 13.48 5.72
CA ASP A 236 -11.29 13.16 4.76
C ASP A 236 -9.92 13.33 5.43
N LEU A 237 -9.19 12.24 5.61
CA LEU A 237 -7.88 12.22 6.24
C LEU A 237 -6.83 12.95 5.39
N ASN A 238 -6.96 12.95 4.06
CA ASN A 238 -6.04 13.68 3.19
C ASN A 238 -6.24 15.19 3.33
N VAL A 239 -7.47 15.65 3.54
CA VAL A 239 -7.73 17.06 3.90
C VAL A 239 -7.07 17.39 5.25
N TYR A 240 -7.17 16.51 6.24
CA TYR A 240 -6.52 16.71 7.54
C TYR A 240 -4.99 16.78 7.42
N ILE A 241 -4.37 15.88 6.64
CA ILE A 241 -2.93 15.85 6.38
C ILE A 241 -2.49 17.11 5.64
N ALA A 242 -3.20 17.49 4.56
CA ALA A 242 -2.88 18.65 3.73
C ALA A 242 -2.97 19.98 4.50
N ASN A 243 -3.80 20.05 5.56
CA ASN A 243 -3.86 21.22 6.45
C ASN A 243 -2.60 21.38 7.32
N GLY A 244 -1.68 20.40 7.34
CA GLY A 244 -0.39 20.48 8.04
C GLY A 244 -0.52 20.56 9.56
N THR A 245 -1.65 20.13 10.13
CA THR A 245 -1.92 20.24 11.58
C THR A 245 -1.01 19.33 12.41
N ASP A 246 -0.65 18.16 11.87
CA ASP A 246 0.41 17.33 12.42
C ASP A 246 1.55 17.16 11.39
N PRO A 247 2.72 17.79 11.62
CA PRO A 247 3.87 17.66 10.73
C PRO A 247 4.48 16.24 10.74
N ALA A 248 4.04 15.34 11.63
CA ALA A 248 4.48 13.95 11.63
C ALA A 248 3.76 13.08 10.59
N LEU A 249 2.65 13.54 10.01
CA LEU A 249 1.93 12.81 8.95
C LEU A 249 2.57 13.08 7.59
N VAL A 250 3.76 12.53 7.41
CA VAL A 250 4.55 12.59 6.17
C VAL A 250 4.52 11.24 5.45
N ALA A 251 4.93 11.22 4.18
CA ALA A 251 5.12 9.97 3.44
C ALA A 251 5.95 8.94 4.24
N GLY A 252 5.47 7.70 4.32
CA GLY A 252 6.06 6.61 5.10
C GLY A 252 5.67 6.59 6.58
N ALA A 253 5.03 7.63 7.12
CA ALA A 253 4.59 7.64 8.51
C ALA A 253 3.43 6.66 8.70
N SER A 254 3.53 5.80 9.72
CA SER A 254 2.38 5.01 10.18
C SER A 254 1.44 5.87 11.03
N VAL A 255 0.14 5.67 10.84
CA VAL A 255 -0.91 6.36 11.59
C VAL A 255 -1.91 5.37 12.17
N TRP A 256 -2.22 5.52 13.46
CA TRP A 256 -3.20 4.71 14.19
C TRP A 256 -4.33 5.61 14.66
N ILE A 257 -5.57 5.29 14.30
CA ILE A 257 -6.73 6.18 14.48
C ILE A 257 -7.86 5.45 15.20
N GLN A 258 -8.46 6.11 16.18
CA GLN A 258 -9.64 5.64 16.92
C GLN A 258 -10.65 6.78 17.05
N THR A 259 -11.93 6.42 17.21
CA THR A 259 -13.02 7.37 17.43
C THR A 259 -13.43 7.37 18.89
N TRP A 260 -13.58 8.58 19.44
CA TRP A 260 -14.20 8.83 20.73
C TRP A 260 -15.52 9.58 20.52
N SER A 261 -16.56 9.24 21.30
CA SER A 261 -17.83 9.96 21.24
C SER A 261 -18.53 10.05 22.60
N ARG A 262 -19.49 10.97 22.72
CA ARG A 262 -20.29 11.13 23.94
C ARG A 262 -21.29 10.01 24.10
N ASP A 263 -21.28 9.40 25.27
CA ASP A 263 -22.30 8.46 25.71
C ASP A 263 -22.70 8.77 27.16
N PRO A 264 -23.66 9.67 27.38
CA PRO A 264 -24.08 10.06 28.74
C PRO A 264 -24.58 8.91 29.61
N GLY A 265 -24.98 7.78 29.02
CA GLY A 265 -25.48 6.63 29.75
C GLY A 265 -24.39 5.66 30.23
N SER A 266 -23.14 5.81 29.75
CA SER A 266 -22.04 4.98 30.24
C SER A 266 -21.41 5.57 31.51
N PRO A 267 -20.82 4.76 32.41
CA PRO A 267 -20.20 5.26 33.64
C PRO A 267 -19.10 6.32 33.41
N SER A 268 -18.37 6.22 32.30
CA SER A 268 -17.32 7.17 31.91
C SER A 268 -17.82 8.28 30.98
N THR A 269 -19.13 8.31 30.69
CA THR A 269 -19.81 9.27 29.81
C THR A 269 -19.34 9.29 28.35
N ASP A 270 -18.66 8.22 27.91
CA ASP A 270 -18.06 8.09 26.59
C ASP A 270 -18.26 6.72 25.93
N SER A 271 -17.97 6.69 24.63
CA SER A 271 -17.94 5.49 23.80
C SER A 271 -16.69 5.52 22.91
N LEU A 272 -16.12 4.33 22.68
CA LEU A 272 -14.85 4.11 21.97
C LEU A 272 -15.06 3.05 20.89
N SER A 273 -14.63 3.34 19.67
CA SER A 273 -14.57 2.33 18.60
C SER A 273 -13.38 1.39 18.76
N ASN A 274 -13.32 0.36 17.93
CA ASN A 274 -12.07 -0.26 17.47
C ASN A 274 -11.17 0.79 16.78
N ALA A 275 -10.09 0.38 16.14
CA ALA A 275 -9.15 1.29 15.50
C ALA A 275 -8.78 0.86 14.08
N VAL A 276 -8.25 1.81 13.31
CA VAL A 276 -7.62 1.56 12.01
C VAL A 276 -6.15 1.97 12.06
N THR A 277 -5.32 1.28 11.30
CA THR A 277 -3.93 1.66 11.03
C THR A 277 -3.71 1.75 9.52
N ALA A 278 -2.82 2.63 9.10
CA ALA A 278 -2.39 2.77 7.72
C ALA A 278 -1.00 3.44 7.65
N VAL A 279 -0.35 3.39 6.49
CA VAL A 279 0.85 4.16 6.18
C VAL A 279 0.48 5.33 5.28
N VAL A 280 0.92 6.55 5.62
CA VAL A 280 0.70 7.74 4.80
C VAL A 280 1.56 7.66 3.54
N CYS A 281 0.93 7.79 2.38
CA CYS A 281 1.61 7.81 1.09
C CYS A 281 2.30 9.13 0.78
N PRO A 282 3.22 9.13 -0.19
CA PRO A 282 3.66 10.34 -0.86
C PRO A 282 2.49 11.23 -1.25
#